data_AF-A0A1M6FNU2-F1
#
_entry.id   AF-A0A1M6FNU2-F1
#
_cell.length_a   1.000
_cell.length_b   1.000
_cell.length_c   1.000
_cell.angle_alpha   90.00
_cell.angle_beta   90.00
_cell.angle_gamma   90.00
#
_symmetry.space_group_name_H-M   'P 1'
#
loop_
_entity.id
_entity.type
_entity.pdbx_description
1 polymer ?
#
loop_
_entity_poly.entity_id
_entity_poly.type
_entity_poly.pdbx_seq_one_letter_code
_entity_poly.pdbx_strand_id
1 'polypeptide(L)'
;MTRKKTPAAQQQAAKNTSSSKLETQLRERVKELNCLYKLAELIEKNEDSVDAIMQGAVALLPISWQYPEITCAKIRYRDQIFQSRNFRPSQWRQKSPIIISGYEEGRVEVHYLKKKPQLDEGPFLKEERQLIDAVSDRLAKAVEKIHTKRQLQVERQALQDANAALHDSLVLSQKEKKKLGSSIQAKIDKIITPILYALQAEMNPGQQEYLELLKKNLADIVTPFVESSPKVLSILSPVEVQICNMIKNGLSSKEIARIRGISPATVNRHRESIRRKLGLTNQKENLTTYLSKVLAE
;
A
#
# COMPACT_ATOMS: atom_id res chain seq x y z
N MET A 1 70.60 -51.37 32.06
CA MET A 1 69.99 -50.29 32.87
C MET A 1 69.24 -49.32 31.97
N THR A 2 67.94 -49.56 31.79
CA THR A 2 67.03 -48.72 31.00
C THR A 2 66.58 -47.52 31.86
N ARG A 3 67.08 -46.31 31.57
CA ARG A 3 66.60 -45.07 32.20
C ARG A 3 65.14 -44.84 31.80
N LYS A 4 64.21 -45.11 32.73
CA LYS A 4 62.79 -44.67 32.63
C LYS A 4 62.76 -43.14 32.49
N LYS A 5 62.19 -42.63 31.40
CA LYS A 5 61.88 -41.20 31.23
C LYS A 5 60.87 -40.77 32.31
N THR A 6 61.12 -39.62 32.92
CA THR A 6 60.39 -39.06 34.07
C THR A 6 58.94 -38.63 33.67
N PRO A 7 57.90 -38.87 34.49
CA PRO A 7 56.49 -38.55 34.18
C PRO A 7 56.18 -37.06 33.91
N ALA A 8 56.96 -36.14 34.51
CA ALA A 8 56.75 -34.70 34.39
C ALA A 8 56.96 -34.15 32.97
N ALA A 9 57.91 -34.71 32.21
CA ALA A 9 58.18 -34.28 30.83
C ALA A 9 57.06 -34.67 29.86
N GLN A 10 56.36 -35.77 30.13
CA GLN A 10 55.21 -36.22 29.33
C GLN A 10 53.94 -35.42 29.65
N GLN A 11 53.74 -35.00 30.91
CA GLN A 11 52.64 -34.10 31.30
C GLN A 11 52.83 -32.67 30.76
N GLN A 12 54.04 -32.13 30.77
CA GLN A 12 54.32 -30.79 30.23
C GLN A 12 54.13 -30.73 28.71
N ALA A 13 54.60 -31.75 27.98
CA ALA A 13 54.42 -31.85 26.53
C ALA A 13 52.94 -32.04 26.14
N ALA A 14 52.18 -32.85 26.88
CA ALA A 14 50.74 -33.02 26.66
C ALA A 14 49.94 -31.74 26.95
N LYS A 15 50.30 -30.98 28.00
CA LYS A 15 49.65 -29.71 28.36
C LYS A 15 49.95 -28.61 27.33
N ASN A 16 51.20 -28.51 26.85
CA ASN A 16 51.57 -27.57 25.79
C ASN A 16 50.93 -27.90 24.44
N THR A 17 50.79 -29.19 24.11
CA THR A 17 50.10 -29.65 22.88
C THR A 17 48.58 -29.44 22.95
N SER A 18 47.98 -29.53 24.15
CA SER A 18 46.56 -29.21 24.38
C SER A 18 46.28 -27.71 24.24
N SER A 19 47.17 -26.84 24.73
CA SER A 19 47.02 -25.38 24.64
C SER A 19 47.11 -24.90 23.19
N SER A 20 48.08 -25.39 22.40
CA SER A 20 48.25 -24.96 21.00
C SER A 20 47.12 -25.44 20.08
N LYS A 21 46.55 -26.62 20.36
CA LYS A 21 45.36 -27.11 19.66
C LYS A 21 44.13 -26.24 19.94
N LEU A 22 43.93 -25.85 21.20
CA LEU A 22 42.82 -24.98 21.60
C LEU A 22 42.93 -23.58 20.96
N GLU A 23 44.13 -23.00 20.94
CA GLU A 23 44.40 -21.72 20.28
C GLU A 23 44.11 -21.78 18.76
N THR A 24 44.46 -22.88 18.12
CA THR A 24 44.18 -23.09 16.69
C THR A 24 42.68 -23.20 16.43
N GLN A 25 41.95 -23.97 17.24
CA GLN A 25 40.50 -24.09 17.14
C GLN A 25 39.80 -22.75 17.36
N LEU A 26 40.25 -21.98 18.35
CA LEU A 26 39.72 -20.65 18.63
C LEU A 26 39.94 -19.71 17.44
N ARG A 27 41.12 -19.73 16.83
CA ARG A 27 41.45 -18.91 15.67
C ARG A 27 40.56 -19.22 14.46
N GLU A 28 40.34 -20.50 14.16
CA GLU A 28 39.47 -20.89 13.04
C GLU A 28 38.00 -20.51 13.32
N ARG A 29 37.52 -20.63 14.57
CA ARG A 29 36.18 -20.16 14.95
C ARG A 29 36.02 -18.64 14.83
N VAL A 30 37.04 -17.86 15.20
CA VAL A 30 37.02 -16.40 15.03
C VAL A 30 36.93 -16.03 13.54
N LYS A 31 37.64 -16.74 12.64
CA LYS A 31 37.54 -16.50 11.19
C LYS A 31 36.14 -16.81 10.65
N GLU A 32 35.58 -17.95 11.05
CA GLU A 32 34.24 -18.38 10.64
C GLU A 32 33.18 -17.35 11.08
N LEU A 33 33.19 -16.97 12.35
CA LEU A 33 32.26 -15.98 12.91
C LEU A 33 32.41 -14.62 12.21
N ASN A 34 33.63 -14.16 11.98
CA ASN A 34 33.89 -12.91 11.26
C ASN A 34 33.37 -12.96 9.81
N CYS A 35 33.50 -14.11 9.13
CA CYS A 35 32.94 -14.29 7.79
C CYS A 35 31.42 -14.16 7.80
N LEU A 36 30.76 -14.92 8.68
CA LEU A 36 29.32 -14.99 8.77
C LEU A 36 28.71 -13.67 9.23
N TYR A 37 29.38 -12.95 10.13
CA TYR A 37 28.97 -11.62 10.58
C TYR A 37 29.08 -10.59 9.45
N LYS A 38 30.23 -10.51 8.75
CA LYS A 38 30.40 -9.59 7.62
C LYS A 38 29.45 -9.91 6.46
N LEU A 39 29.15 -11.19 6.25
CA LEU A 39 28.15 -11.59 5.25
C LEU A 39 26.75 -11.13 5.66
N ALA A 40 26.37 -11.25 6.93
CA ALA A 40 25.09 -10.75 7.42
C ALA A 40 24.99 -9.23 7.26
N GLU A 41 26.03 -8.49 7.66
CA GLU A 41 26.10 -7.03 7.47
C GLU A 41 26.02 -6.63 5.99
N LEU A 42 26.67 -7.39 5.11
CA LEU A 42 26.58 -7.19 3.66
C LEU A 42 25.15 -7.40 3.14
N ILE A 43 24.47 -8.45 3.59
CA ILE A 43 23.08 -8.74 3.20
C ILE A 43 22.14 -7.63 3.68
N GLU A 44 22.28 -7.18 4.92
CA GLU A 44 21.47 -6.10 5.50
C GLU A 44 21.68 -4.76 4.78
N LYS A 45 22.92 -4.44 4.39
CA LYS A 45 23.22 -3.19 3.66
C LYS A 45 22.74 -3.20 2.22
N ASN A 46 22.47 -4.37 1.65
CA ASN A 46 22.17 -4.54 0.22
C ASN A 46 20.84 -5.30 0.01
N GLU A 47 19.81 -5.02 0.81
CA GLU A 47 18.51 -5.69 0.73
C GLU A 47 17.80 -5.57 -0.63
N ASP A 48 18.28 -4.70 -1.53
CA ASP A 48 17.65 -4.48 -2.83
C ASP A 48 18.54 -4.92 -4.00
N SER A 49 19.75 -5.45 -3.74
CA SER A 49 20.71 -5.82 -4.79
C SER A 49 21.37 -7.18 -4.53
N VAL A 50 20.87 -8.21 -5.21
CA VAL A 50 21.47 -9.55 -5.22
C VAL A 50 22.91 -9.48 -5.73
N ASP A 51 23.18 -8.70 -6.78
CA ASP A 51 24.50 -8.61 -7.41
C ASP A 51 25.54 -8.03 -6.45
N ALA A 52 25.17 -7.01 -5.66
CA ALA A 52 26.05 -6.44 -4.64
C ALA A 52 26.37 -7.45 -3.52
N ILE A 53 25.38 -8.24 -3.09
CA ILE A 53 25.58 -9.31 -2.11
C ILE A 53 26.52 -10.39 -2.68
N MET A 54 26.30 -10.84 -3.92
CA MET A 54 27.13 -11.88 -4.54
C MET A 54 28.58 -11.41 -4.71
N GLN A 55 28.78 -10.18 -5.19
CA GLN A 55 30.12 -9.61 -5.37
C GLN A 55 30.84 -9.40 -4.03
N GLY A 56 30.12 -8.93 -3.00
CA GLY A 56 30.68 -8.77 -1.67
C GLY A 56 31.02 -10.11 -1.01
N ALA A 57 30.17 -11.14 -1.17
CA ALA A 57 30.42 -12.48 -0.65
C ALA A 57 31.70 -13.09 -1.27
N VAL A 58 31.89 -12.93 -2.58
CA VAL A 58 33.10 -13.38 -3.28
C VAL A 58 34.37 -12.66 -2.78
N ALA A 59 34.27 -11.40 -2.35
CA ALA A 59 35.39 -10.68 -1.74
C ALA A 59 35.69 -11.13 -0.29
N LEU A 60 34.67 -11.61 0.44
CA LEU A 60 34.79 -12.07 1.82
C LEU A 60 35.31 -13.51 1.95
N LEU A 61 34.97 -14.39 1.01
CA LEU A 61 35.37 -15.80 1.10
C LEU A 61 36.90 -16.00 1.21
N PRO A 62 37.76 -15.38 0.38
CA PRO A 62 39.21 -15.60 0.46
C PRO A 62 39.83 -15.31 1.82
N ILE A 63 39.40 -14.24 2.50
CA ILE A 63 39.98 -13.81 3.79
C ILE A 63 39.62 -14.73 4.96
N SER A 64 38.61 -15.59 4.78
CA SER A 64 38.09 -16.47 5.83
C SER A 64 38.63 -17.89 5.75
N TRP A 65 39.38 -18.24 4.70
CA TRP A 65 40.02 -19.55 4.54
C TRP A 65 41.39 -19.61 5.25
N GLN A 66 41.95 -20.81 5.37
CA GLN A 66 43.22 -21.10 6.04
C GLN A 66 44.40 -20.38 5.37
N TYR A 67 44.36 -20.23 4.04
CA TYR A 67 45.43 -19.61 3.25
C TYR A 67 44.95 -18.44 2.36
N PRO A 68 44.55 -17.29 2.93
CA PRO A 68 43.92 -16.20 2.18
C PRO A 68 44.66 -15.72 0.94
N GLU A 69 46.00 -15.66 1.01
CA GLU A 69 46.88 -15.18 -0.08
C GLU A 69 46.80 -16.01 -1.36
N ILE A 70 46.38 -17.26 -1.26
CA ILE A 70 46.26 -18.18 -2.39
C ILE A 70 44.81 -18.64 -2.61
N THR A 71 43.85 -18.07 -1.87
CA THR A 71 42.44 -18.36 -2.02
C THR A 71 41.84 -17.43 -3.06
N CYS A 72 41.01 -17.98 -3.93
CA CYS A 72 40.12 -17.21 -4.78
C CYS A 72 38.73 -17.84 -4.80
N ALA A 73 37.72 -17.02 -5.05
CA ALA A 73 36.33 -17.43 -5.00
C ALA A 73 35.58 -17.02 -6.26
N LYS A 74 34.57 -17.81 -6.60
CA LYS A 74 33.65 -17.56 -7.69
C LYS A 74 32.25 -17.97 -7.28
N ILE A 75 31.28 -17.11 -7.53
CA ILE A 75 29.86 -17.46 -7.40
C ILE A 75 29.24 -17.40 -8.77
N ARG A 76 28.50 -18.45 -9.13
CA ARG A 76 27.60 -18.43 -10.28
C ARG A 76 26.19 -18.37 -9.75
N TYR A 77 25.41 -17.40 -10.22
CA TYR A 77 23.99 -17.28 -9.91
C TYR A 77 23.25 -17.04 -11.23
N ARG A 78 22.41 -18.00 -11.64
CA ARG A 78 21.80 -18.05 -12.97
C ARG A 78 22.88 -17.92 -14.07
N ASP A 79 22.74 -16.93 -14.93
CA ASP A 79 23.68 -16.61 -16.02
C ASP A 79 24.80 -15.65 -15.60
N GLN A 80 24.75 -15.13 -14.37
CA GLN A 80 25.75 -14.20 -13.85
C GLN A 80 26.89 -14.91 -13.13
N ILE A 81 28.08 -14.34 -13.27
CA ILE A 81 29.31 -14.86 -12.67
C ILE A 81 30.00 -13.74 -11.91
N PHE A 82 30.24 -13.97 -10.62
CA PHE A 82 30.94 -13.08 -9.70
C PHE A 82 32.26 -13.72 -9.30
N GLN A 83 33.37 -12.96 -9.35
CA GLN A 83 34.72 -13.50 -9.14
C GLN A 83 35.57 -12.58 -8.27
N SER A 84 36.49 -13.18 -7.52
CA SER A 84 37.50 -12.44 -6.75
C SER A 84 38.58 -11.93 -7.69
N ARG A 85 39.28 -10.86 -7.30
CA ARG A 85 40.26 -10.16 -8.16
C ARG A 85 41.36 -11.09 -8.73
N ASN A 86 41.71 -12.15 -8.01
CA ASN A 86 42.77 -13.09 -8.31
C ASN A 86 42.27 -14.46 -8.82
N PHE A 87 41.02 -14.55 -9.32
CA PHE A 87 40.42 -15.85 -9.67
C PHE A 87 41.18 -16.58 -10.76
N ARG A 88 41.58 -17.83 -10.47
CA ARG A 88 42.06 -18.80 -11.45
C ARG A 88 41.54 -20.19 -11.10
N PRO A 89 40.98 -20.94 -12.07
CA PRO A 89 40.53 -22.28 -11.81
C PRO A 89 41.72 -23.17 -11.43
N SER A 90 41.50 -24.02 -10.44
CA SER A 90 42.47 -25.01 -9.98
C SER A 90 41.79 -26.33 -9.65
N GLN A 91 42.59 -27.39 -9.54
CA GLN A 91 42.14 -28.70 -9.08
C GLN A 91 41.81 -28.74 -7.57
N TRP A 92 42.38 -27.82 -6.79
CA TRP A 92 42.14 -27.69 -5.36
C TRP A 92 40.95 -26.77 -5.12
N ARG A 93 39.74 -27.34 -5.12
CA ARG A 93 38.51 -26.57 -5.02
C ARG A 93 37.45 -27.20 -4.13
N GLN A 94 36.65 -26.36 -3.50
CA GLN A 94 35.39 -26.70 -2.85
C GLN A 94 34.24 -26.05 -3.59
N LYS A 95 33.07 -26.69 -3.55
CA LYS A 95 31.83 -26.18 -4.14
C LYS A 95 30.65 -26.42 -3.22
N SER A 96 29.75 -25.44 -3.15
CA SER A 96 28.47 -25.56 -2.48
C SER A 96 27.35 -25.04 -3.37
N PRO A 97 26.25 -25.80 -3.58
CA PRO A 97 25.12 -25.37 -4.40
C PRO A 97 24.30 -24.30 -3.67
N ILE A 98 23.83 -23.30 -4.41
CA ILE A 98 22.85 -22.31 -3.94
C ILE A 98 21.48 -22.86 -4.34
N ILE A 99 20.74 -23.36 -3.34
CA ILE A 99 19.43 -23.97 -3.54
C ILE A 99 18.35 -22.97 -3.15
N ILE A 100 17.54 -22.53 -4.10
CA ILE A 100 16.42 -21.60 -3.90
C ILE A 100 15.14 -22.33 -4.26
N SER A 101 14.17 -22.35 -3.34
CA SER A 101 12.90 -23.06 -3.49
C SER A 101 13.03 -24.52 -3.97
N GLY A 102 14.12 -25.20 -3.57
CA GLY A 102 14.40 -26.59 -3.94
C GLY A 102 15.19 -26.80 -5.23
N TYR A 103 15.50 -25.74 -5.99
CA TYR A 103 16.26 -25.82 -7.25
C TYR A 103 17.66 -25.24 -7.10
N GLU A 104 18.66 -25.87 -7.73
CA GLU A 104 20.01 -25.31 -7.81
C GLU A 104 20.04 -24.14 -8.81
N GLU A 105 19.89 -22.92 -8.30
CA GLU A 105 19.97 -21.69 -9.10
C GLU A 105 21.40 -21.14 -9.23
N GLY A 106 22.35 -21.70 -8.47
CA GLY A 106 23.72 -21.23 -8.46
C GLY A 106 24.66 -22.12 -7.69
N ARG A 107 25.92 -21.70 -7.59
CA ARG A 107 26.92 -22.38 -6.77
C ARG A 107 28.03 -21.42 -6.36
N VAL A 108 28.52 -21.64 -5.14
CA VAL A 108 29.71 -21.01 -4.58
C VAL A 108 30.90 -21.94 -4.82
N GLU A 109 31.99 -21.41 -5.36
CA GLU A 109 33.24 -22.13 -5.60
C GLU A 109 34.39 -21.40 -4.91
N VAL A 110 35.24 -22.15 -4.19
CA VAL A 110 36.47 -21.64 -3.58
C VAL A 110 37.65 -22.48 -4.06
N HIS A 111 38.75 -21.84 -4.42
CA HIS A 111 39.92 -22.47 -5.02
C HIS A 111 41.21 -22.04 -4.31
N TYR A 112 42.11 -22.99 -4.10
CA TYR A 112 43.51 -22.69 -3.78
C TYR A 112 44.37 -22.69 -5.04
N LEU A 113 45.24 -21.69 -5.17
CA LEU A 113 46.11 -21.49 -6.33
C LEU A 113 47.42 -22.31 -6.28
N LYS A 114 47.76 -22.86 -5.11
CA LYS A 114 48.98 -23.66 -4.89
C LYS A 114 48.64 -24.95 -4.16
N LYS A 115 49.43 -26.00 -4.42
CA LYS A 115 49.34 -27.27 -3.69
C LYS A 115 49.61 -27.03 -2.19
N LYS A 116 48.79 -27.65 -1.35
CA LYS A 116 48.92 -27.66 0.11
C LYS A 116 48.79 -29.09 0.65
N PRO A 117 49.24 -29.35 1.89
CA PRO A 117 49.06 -30.66 2.53
C PRO A 117 47.60 -31.08 2.50
N GLN A 118 47.34 -32.39 2.39
CA GLN A 118 45.99 -32.91 2.50
C GLN A 118 45.55 -32.91 3.97
N LEU A 119 44.31 -32.49 4.19
CA LEU A 119 43.60 -32.36 5.45
C LEU A 119 42.30 -33.17 5.35
N ASP A 120 41.13 -32.55 5.51
CA ASP A 120 39.83 -33.24 5.54
C ASP A 120 39.21 -33.40 4.14
N GLU A 121 39.22 -32.36 3.31
CA GLU A 121 38.67 -32.36 1.94
C GLU A 121 39.76 -31.90 0.96
N GLY A 122 40.69 -32.78 0.62
CA GLY A 122 41.90 -32.36 -0.09
C GLY A 122 42.69 -31.38 0.79
N PRO A 123 43.06 -30.17 0.33
CA PRO A 123 43.80 -29.21 1.16
C PRO A 123 42.94 -28.38 2.12
N PHE A 124 41.64 -28.66 2.23
CA PHE A 124 40.69 -27.85 3.02
C PHE A 124 40.33 -28.51 4.35
N LEU A 125 39.99 -27.67 5.33
CA LEU A 125 39.51 -28.08 6.65
C LEU A 125 38.02 -28.41 6.64
N LYS A 126 37.58 -29.27 7.57
CA LYS A 126 36.14 -29.53 7.78
C LYS A 126 35.36 -28.25 8.11
N GLU A 127 35.95 -27.34 8.86
CA GLU A 127 35.34 -26.04 9.19
C GLU A 127 35.13 -25.18 7.93
N GLU A 128 36.03 -25.24 6.95
CA GLU A 128 35.88 -24.51 5.68
C GLU A 128 34.74 -25.08 4.83
N ARG A 129 34.56 -26.40 4.84
CA ARG A 129 33.40 -27.05 4.23
C ARG A 129 32.09 -26.57 4.87
N GLN A 130 32.04 -26.54 6.21
CA GLN A 130 30.88 -26.04 6.93
C GLN A 130 30.62 -24.56 6.64
N LEU A 131 31.69 -23.76 6.51
CA LEU A 131 31.59 -22.34 6.21
C LEU A 131 31.04 -22.08 4.79
N ILE A 132 31.54 -22.76 3.75
CA ILE A 132 31.01 -22.56 2.38
C ILE A 132 29.55 -22.98 2.28
N ASP A 133 29.14 -24.04 2.97
CA ASP A 133 27.74 -24.48 3.02
C ASP A 133 26.85 -23.47 3.75
N ALA A 134 27.31 -22.94 4.90
CA ALA A 134 26.59 -21.90 5.62
C ALA A 134 26.49 -20.58 4.83
N VAL A 135 27.53 -20.21 4.09
CA VAL A 135 27.51 -19.05 3.18
C VAL A 135 26.51 -19.28 2.06
N SER A 136 26.52 -20.45 1.43
CA SER A 136 25.59 -20.79 0.34
C SER A 136 24.14 -20.73 0.79
N ASP A 137 23.81 -21.30 1.95
CA ASP A 137 22.47 -21.27 2.56
C ASP A 137 22.03 -19.83 2.89
N ARG A 138 22.91 -19.00 3.45
CA ARG A 138 22.61 -17.59 3.74
C ARG A 138 22.37 -16.77 2.48
N LEU A 139 23.16 -17.01 1.44
CA LEU A 139 22.98 -16.36 0.14
C LEU A 139 21.64 -16.77 -0.49
N ALA A 140 21.29 -18.07 -0.46
CA ALA A 140 20.00 -18.55 -0.95
C ALA A 140 18.83 -17.86 -0.23
N LYS A 141 18.85 -17.82 1.11
CA LYS A 141 17.83 -17.15 1.93
C LYS A 141 17.75 -15.65 1.68
N ALA A 142 18.89 -14.99 1.52
CA ALA A 142 18.92 -13.57 1.19
C ALA A 142 18.25 -13.31 -0.17
N VAL A 143 18.62 -14.09 -1.19
CA VAL A 143 18.04 -13.97 -2.53
C VAL A 143 16.52 -14.20 -2.50
N GLU A 144 16.06 -15.24 -1.82
CA GLU A 144 14.63 -15.53 -1.68
C GLU A 144 13.89 -14.39 -0.98
N LYS A 145 14.44 -13.86 0.12
CA LYS A 145 13.89 -12.69 0.83
C LYS A 145 13.73 -11.48 -0.10
N ILE A 146 14.73 -11.18 -0.92
CA ILE A 146 14.72 -10.04 -1.85
C ILE A 146 13.65 -10.22 -2.93
N HIS A 147 13.55 -11.41 -3.52
CA HIS A 147 12.54 -11.69 -4.55
C HIS A 147 11.12 -11.59 -3.98
N THR A 148 10.88 -12.19 -2.81
CA THR A 148 9.57 -12.13 -2.13
C THR A 148 9.19 -10.69 -1.77
N LYS A 149 10.13 -9.91 -1.21
CA LYS A 149 9.91 -8.49 -0.90
C LYS A 149 9.51 -7.69 -2.15
N ARG A 150 10.22 -7.92 -3.27
CA ARG A 150 9.95 -7.22 -4.53
C ARG A 150 8.60 -7.60 -5.14
N GLN A 151 8.25 -8.88 -5.14
CA GLN A 151 6.94 -9.35 -5.62
C GLN A 151 5.80 -8.75 -4.80
N LEU A 152 5.91 -8.79 -3.46
CA LEU A 152 4.91 -8.22 -2.56
C LEU A 152 4.74 -6.71 -2.79
N GLN A 153 5.83 -5.99 -3.04
CA GLN A 153 5.78 -4.55 -3.33
C GLN A 153 5.04 -4.24 -4.63
N VAL A 154 5.30 -5.01 -5.70
CA VAL A 154 4.60 -4.85 -6.99
C VAL A 154 3.11 -5.14 -6.83
N GLU A 155 2.75 -6.24 -6.16
CA GLU A 155 1.36 -6.61 -5.93
C GLU A 155 0.61 -5.57 -5.08
N ARG A 156 1.27 -5.07 -4.02
CA ARG A 156 0.70 -4.00 -3.18
C ARG A 156 0.44 -2.73 -3.97
N GLN A 157 1.37 -2.34 -4.85
CA GLN A 157 1.19 -1.16 -5.70
C GLN A 157 0.02 -1.34 -6.66
N ALA A 158 -0.05 -2.49 -7.36
CA ALA A 158 -1.15 -2.79 -8.27
C ALA A 158 -2.52 -2.77 -7.56
N LEU A 159 -2.59 -3.28 -6.33
CA LEU A 159 -3.80 -3.25 -5.52
C LEU A 159 -4.19 -1.84 -5.07
N GLN A 160 -3.22 -0.99 -4.75
CA GLN A 160 -3.47 0.42 -4.44
C GLN A 160 -4.02 1.18 -5.66
N ASP A 161 -3.43 0.96 -6.84
CA ASP A 161 -3.86 1.59 -8.08
C ASP A 161 -5.27 1.13 -8.48
N ALA A 162 -5.58 -0.17 -8.34
CA ALA A 162 -6.90 -0.71 -8.60
C ALA A 162 -7.96 -0.14 -7.63
N ASN A 163 -7.64 -0.02 -6.34
CA ASN A 163 -8.53 0.57 -5.35
C ASN A 163 -8.82 2.06 -5.64
N ALA A 164 -7.81 2.81 -6.08
CA ALA A 164 -7.99 4.22 -6.47
C ALA A 164 -8.92 4.34 -7.69
N ALA A 165 -8.70 3.53 -8.73
CA ALA A 165 -9.55 3.53 -9.92
C ALA A 165 -11.01 3.13 -9.62
N LEU A 166 -11.22 2.17 -8.72
CA LEU A 166 -12.56 1.78 -8.25
C LEU A 166 -13.24 2.92 -7.49
N HIS A 167 -12.51 3.58 -6.58
CA HIS A 167 -13.04 4.73 -5.85
C HIS A 167 -13.46 5.86 -6.81
N ASP A 168 -12.63 6.19 -7.79
CA ASP A 168 -12.95 7.22 -8.80
C ASP A 168 -14.18 6.85 -9.64
N SER A 169 -14.30 5.57 -10.01
CA SER A 169 -15.46 5.05 -10.75
C SER A 169 -16.75 5.12 -9.92
N LEU A 170 -16.68 4.85 -8.61
CA LEU A 170 -17.81 4.98 -7.69
C LEU A 170 -18.25 6.44 -7.54
N VAL A 171 -17.30 7.37 -7.38
CA VAL A 171 -17.59 8.81 -7.32
C VAL A 171 -18.25 9.29 -8.61
N LEU A 172 -17.74 8.85 -9.78
CA LEU A 172 -18.34 9.17 -11.07
C LEU A 172 -19.77 8.62 -11.17
N SER A 173 -19.98 7.35 -10.84
CA SER A 173 -21.30 6.71 -10.90
C SER A 173 -22.31 7.38 -9.97
N GLN A 174 -21.90 7.75 -8.76
CA GLN A 174 -22.74 8.52 -7.82
C GLN A 174 -23.11 9.89 -8.39
N LYS A 175 -22.15 10.59 -9.00
CA LYS A 175 -22.38 11.89 -9.65
C LYS A 175 -23.35 11.78 -10.83
N GLU A 176 -23.22 10.73 -11.64
CA GLU A 176 -24.15 10.45 -12.74
C GLU A 176 -25.57 10.15 -12.23
N LYS A 177 -25.69 9.32 -11.18
CA LYS A 177 -26.98 9.07 -10.52
C LYS A 177 -27.62 10.35 -9.98
N LYS A 178 -26.84 11.22 -9.32
CA LYS A 178 -27.33 12.52 -8.80
C LYS A 178 -27.80 13.43 -9.93
N LYS A 179 -27.02 13.55 -11.02
CA LYS A 179 -27.40 14.32 -12.21
C LYS A 179 -28.70 13.81 -12.83
N LEU A 180 -28.83 12.49 -12.96
CA LEU A 180 -30.04 11.85 -13.47
C LEU A 180 -31.24 12.16 -12.58
N GLY A 181 -31.09 11.98 -11.26
CA GLY A 181 -32.12 12.31 -10.27
C GLY A 181 -32.58 13.76 -10.35
N SER A 182 -31.66 14.72 -10.40
CA SER A 182 -31.98 16.14 -10.55
C SER A 182 -32.70 16.45 -11.87
N SER A 183 -32.33 15.78 -12.97
CA SER A 183 -33.01 15.95 -14.26
C SER A 183 -34.44 15.43 -14.23
N ILE A 184 -34.65 14.25 -13.63
CA ILE A 184 -35.99 13.66 -13.45
C ILE A 184 -36.84 14.56 -12.54
N GLN A 185 -36.31 15.01 -11.40
CA GLN A 185 -37.01 15.91 -10.49
C GLN A 185 -37.45 17.20 -11.20
N ALA A 186 -36.55 17.82 -11.98
CA ALA A 186 -36.88 19.01 -12.73
C ALA A 186 -38.00 18.78 -13.76
N LYS A 187 -38.07 17.60 -14.39
CA LYS A 187 -39.16 17.23 -15.30
C LYS A 187 -40.47 16.99 -14.54
N ILE A 188 -40.43 16.33 -13.39
CA ILE A 188 -41.61 16.17 -12.53
C ILE A 188 -42.15 17.55 -12.14
N ASP A 189 -41.30 18.42 -11.61
CA ASP A 189 -41.70 19.76 -11.13
C ASP A 189 -42.26 20.66 -12.23
N LYS A 190 -41.70 20.60 -13.45
CA LYS A 190 -42.09 21.48 -14.56
C LYS A 190 -43.23 20.94 -15.42
N ILE A 191 -43.40 19.63 -15.49
CA ILE A 191 -44.34 18.99 -16.43
C ILE A 191 -45.46 18.27 -15.66
N ILE A 192 -45.11 17.37 -14.75
CA ILE A 192 -46.09 16.49 -14.09
C ILE A 192 -46.84 17.25 -13.00
N THR A 193 -46.12 17.95 -12.13
CA THR A 193 -46.69 18.67 -10.97
C THR A 193 -47.77 19.69 -11.36
N PRO A 194 -47.61 20.53 -12.41
CA PRO A 194 -48.68 21.41 -12.88
C PRO A 194 -49.94 20.67 -13.33
N ILE A 195 -49.78 19.52 -14.01
CA ILE A 195 -50.91 18.68 -14.45
C ILE A 195 -51.63 18.09 -13.23
N LEU A 196 -50.88 17.60 -12.24
CA LEU A 196 -51.47 17.07 -11.00
C LEU A 196 -52.26 18.15 -10.24
N TYR A 197 -51.77 19.40 -10.20
CA TYR A 197 -52.50 20.52 -9.59
C TYR A 197 -53.76 20.91 -10.37
N ALA A 198 -53.70 20.91 -11.71
CA ALA A 198 -54.87 21.17 -12.55
C ALA A 198 -55.95 20.10 -12.35
N LEU A 199 -55.56 18.82 -12.32
CA LEU A 199 -56.48 17.71 -12.03
C LEU A 199 -57.09 17.82 -10.63
N GLN A 200 -56.28 18.16 -9.63
CA GLN A 200 -56.76 18.29 -8.24
C GLN A 200 -57.90 19.31 -8.08
N ALA A 201 -57.90 20.37 -8.89
CA ALA A 201 -58.90 21.43 -8.83
C ALA A 201 -60.31 20.98 -9.27
N GLU A 202 -60.42 19.90 -10.04
CA GLU A 202 -61.69 19.39 -10.57
C GLU A 202 -62.15 18.07 -9.91
N MET A 203 -61.38 17.53 -8.95
CA MET A 203 -61.61 16.21 -8.37
C MET A 203 -62.47 16.22 -7.10
N ASN A 204 -63.24 15.15 -6.90
CA ASN A 204 -64.02 14.91 -5.67
C ASN A 204 -63.13 14.33 -4.52
N PRO A 205 -63.62 14.31 -3.26
CA PRO A 205 -62.79 13.93 -2.11
C PRO A 205 -62.18 12.52 -2.19
N GLY A 206 -62.92 11.53 -2.71
CA GLY A 206 -62.40 10.16 -2.85
C GLY A 206 -61.34 10.02 -3.95
N GLN A 207 -61.41 10.82 -5.00
CA GLN A 207 -60.40 10.88 -6.05
C GLN A 207 -59.12 11.58 -5.59
N GLN A 208 -59.22 12.57 -4.69
CA GLN A 208 -58.07 13.27 -4.13
C GLN A 208 -57.13 12.35 -3.35
N GLU A 209 -57.67 11.32 -2.68
CA GLU A 209 -56.88 10.36 -1.91
C GLU A 209 -55.93 9.52 -2.81
N TYR A 210 -56.42 9.08 -3.97
CA TYR A 210 -55.60 8.41 -4.99
C TYR A 210 -54.55 9.35 -5.62
N LEU A 211 -54.89 10.63 -5.80
CA LEU A 211 -53.95 11.64 -6.32
C LEU A 211 -52.80 11.91 -5.34
N GLU A 212 -53.09 11.97 -4.04
CA GLU A 212 -52.06 12.12 -3.01
C GLU A 212 -51.14 10.89 -2.95
N LEU A 213 -51.69 9.67 -3.10
CA LEU A 213 -50.87 8.46 -3.21
C LEU A 213 -49.95 8.49 -4.45
N LEU A 214 -50.46 8.96 -5.61
CA LEU A 214 -49.66 9.10 -6.83
C LEU A 214 -48.53 10.12 -6.66
N LYS A 215 -48.80 11.28 -6.04
CA LYS A 215 -47.78 12.29 -5.72
C LYS A 215 -46.70 11.70 -4.82
N LYS A 216 -47.09 10.95 -3.79
CA LYS A 216 -46.16 10.29 -2.88
C LYS A 216 -45.29 9.27 -3.59
N ASN A 217 -45.87 8.40 -4.42
CA ASN A 217 -45.12 7.42 -5.20
C ASN A 217 -44.15 8.08 -6.20
N LEU A 218 -44.55 9.19 -6.83
CA LEU A 218 -43.66 9.96 -7.72
C LEU A 218 -42.48 10.57 -6.96
N ALA A 219 -42.70 11.06 -5.74
CA ALA A 219 -41.62 11.53 -4.88
C ALA A 219 -40.69 10.37 -4.49
N ASP A 220 -41.25 9.26 -4.01
CA ASP A 220 -40.50 8.06 -3.58
C ASP A 220 -39.64 7.46 -4.70
N ILE A 221 -40.07 7.54 -5.98
CA ILE A 221 -39.28 7.08 -7.13
C ILE A 221 -38.01 7.92 -7.33
N VAL A 222 -38.03 9.20 -6.97
CA VAL A 222 -36.91 10.13 -7.20
C VAL A 222 -36.02 10.30 -5.98
N THR A 223 -36.54 10.05 -4.78
CA THR A 223 -35.83 10.15 -3.49
C THR A 223 -34.49 9.39 -3.46
N PRO A 224 -34.32 8.17 -4.03
CA PRO A 224 -33.02 7.48 -4.03
C PRO A 224 -31.93 8.15 -4.87
N PHE A 225 -32.32 9.05 -5.78
CA PHE A 225 -31.41 9.70 -6.74
C PHE A 225 -31.13 11.16 -6.40
N VAL A 226 -31.92 11.76 -5.52
CA VAL A 226 -31.79 13.14 -5.09
C VAL A 226 -31.51 13.12 -3.61
N GLU A 227 -30.28 13.49 -3.23
CA GLU A 227 -30.01 13.86 -1.83
C GLU A 227 -31.03 14.93 -1.45
N SER A 228 -31.91 14.56 -0.52
CA SER A 228 -32.98 15.37 0.06
C SER A 228 -32.82 16.84 -0.26
N SER A 229 -33.73 17.41 -1.05
CA SER A 229 -33.85 18.87 -1.20
C SER A 229 -33.57 19.50 0.17
N PRO A 230 -32.69 20.52 0.27
CA PRO A 230 -32.22 21.03 1.56
C PRO A 230 -33.43 21.22 2.47
N LYS A 231 -33.41 20.66 3.70
CA LYS A 231 -34.53 20.58 4.67
C LYS A 231 -35.43 21.82 4.72
N VAL A 232 -34.86 22.97 4.39
CA VAL A 232 -35.51 24.25 4.12
C VAL A 232 -36.70 24.20 3.15
N LEU A 233 -36.63 23.46 2.04
CA LEU A 233 -37.70 23.39 1.04
C LEU A 233 -38.89 22.52 1.49
N SER A 234 -38.68 21.56 2.40
CA SER A 234 -39.76 20.73 2.96
C SER A 234 -40.65 21.42 4.00
N ILE A 235 -40.24 22.58 4.53
CA ILE A 235 -40.99 23.31 5.57
C ILE A 235 -41.94 24.36 4.96
N LEU A 236 -41.72 24.72 3.69
CA LEU A 236 -42.44 25.78 2.99
C LEU A 236 -43.62 25.22 2.18
N SER A 237 -44.72 25.98 2.10
CA SER A 237 -45.84 25.63 1.21
C SER A 237 -45.44 25.80 -0.26
N PRO A 238 -46.13 25.15 -1.22
CA PRO A 238 -45.81 25.28 -2.64
C PRO A 238 -45.76 26.73 -3.16
N VAL A 239 -46.64 27.59 -2.64
CA VAL A 239 -46.65 29.03 -2.95
C VAL A 239 -45.44 29.75 -2.35
N GLU A 240 -45.05 29.38 -1.13
CA GLU A 240 -43.87 29.94 -0.46
C GLU A 240 -42.58 29.49 -1.14
N VAL A 241 -42.49 28.23 -1.62
CA VAL A 241 -41.35 27.72 -2.41
C VAL A 241 -41.19 28.50 -3.71
N GLN A 242 -42.29 28.75 -4.42
CA GLN A 242 -42.28 29.56 -5.65
C GLN A 242 -41.79 30.99 -5.38
N ILE A 243 -42.27 31.63 -4.32
CA ILE A 243 -41.85 32.97 -3.92
C ILE A 243 -40.37 32.97 -3.46
N CYS A 244 -39.93 31.95 -2.73
CA CYS A 244 -38.54 31.73 -2.34
C CYS A 244 -37.60 31.68 -3.56
N ASN A 245 -37.96 30.91 -4.59
CA ASN A 245 -37.18 30.81 -5.82
C ASN A 245 -37.07 32.16 -6.55
N MET A 246 -38.15 32.95 -6.58
CA MET A 246 -38.12 34.29 -7.17
C MET A 246 -37.21 35.24 -6.36
N ILE A 247 -37.25 35.17 -5.02
CA ILE A 247 -36.40 35.98 -4.12
C ILE A 247 -34.92 35.59 -4.27
N LYS A 248 -34.61 34.29 -4.37
CA LYS A 248 -33.25 33.78 -4.60
C LYS A 248 -32.66 34.35 -5.88
N ASN A 249 -33.48 34.47 -6.93
CA ASN A 249 -33.09 35.04 -8.22
C ASN A 249 -33.05 36.58 -8.24
N GLY A 250 -33.15 37.24 -7.07
CA GLY A 250 -32.99 38.69 -6.94
C GLY A 250 -34.23 39.52 -7.27
N LEU A 251 -35.40 38.92 -7.49
CA LEU A 251 -36.62 39.66 -7.77
C LEU A 251 -37.13 40.40 -6.52
N SER A 252 -37.55 41.65 -6.70
CA SER A 252 -38.16 42.48 -5.67
C SER A 252 -39.62 42.09 -5.40
N SER A 253 -40.17 42.48 -4.24
CA SER A 253 -41.58 42.23 -3.91
C SER A 253 -42.55 42.81 -4.96
N LYS A 254 -42.18 43.92 -5.62
CA LYS A 254 -42.99 44.56 -6.67
C LYS A 254 -42.98 43.74 -7.97
N GLU A 255 -41.84 43.16 -8.33
CA GLU A 255 -41.71 42.31 -9.52
C GLU A 255 -42.39 40.96 -9.31
N ILE A 256 -42.21 40.35 -8.13
CA ILE A 256 -42.90 39.11 -7.76
C ILE A 256 -44.42 39.30 -7.79
N ALA A 257 -44.92 40.42 -7.25
CA ALA A 257 -46.33 40.75 -7.27
C ALA A 257 -46.89 40.84 -8.70
N ARG A 258 -46.14 41.50 -9.60
CA ARG A 258 -46.48 41.61 -11.03
C ARG A 258 -46.52 40.26 -11.73
N ILE A 259 -45.50 39.42 -11.51
CA ILE A 259 -45.40 38.07 -12.11
C ILE A 259 -46.53 37.16 -11.62
N ARG A 260 -46.97 37.33 -10.37
CA ARG A 260 -47.96 36.47 -9.72
C ARG A 260 -49.40 36.97 -9.81
N GLY A 261 -49.63 38.18 -10.34
CA GLY A 261 -50.96 38.80 -10.38
C GLY A 261 -51.56 39.08 -9.00
N ILE A 262 -50.73 39.33 -7.98
CA ILE A 262 -51.18 39.61 -6.60
C ILE A 262 -50.64 40.94 -6.09
N SER A 263 -51.16 41.42 -4.96
CA SER A 263 -50.68 42.68 -4.38
C SER A 263 -49.24 42.56 -3.81
N PRO A 264 -48.41 43.62 -3.87
CA PRO A 264 -47.10 43.66 -3.20
C PRO A 264 -47.18 43.39 -1.68
N ALA A 265 -48.28 43.80 -1.03
CA ALA A 265 -48.52 43.52 0.38
C ALA A 265 -48.69 42.01 0.65
N THR A 266 -49.36 41.27 -0.24
CA THR A 266 -49.49 39.81 -0.17
C THR A 266 -48.13 39.12 -0.29
N VAL A 267 -47.26 39.60 -1.20
CA VAL A 267 -45.88 39.09 -1.33
C VAL A 267 -45.08 39.32 -0.04
N ASN A 268 -45.20 40.49 0.57
CA ASN A 268 -44.50 40.78 1.84
C ASN A 268 -44.97 39.85 2.97
N ARG A 269 -46.28 39.56 3.07
CA ARG A 269 -46.80 38.56 4.02
C ARG A 269 -46.22 37.16 3.77
N HIS A 270 -46.09 36.74 2.51
CA HIS A 270 -45.41 35.48 2.19
C HIS A 270 -43.92 35.52 2.57
N ARG A 271 -43.21 36.63 2.35
CA ARG A 271 -41.80 36.80 2.76
C ARG A 271 -41.63 36.69 4.28
N GLU A 272 -42.53 37.27 5.05
CA GLU A 272 -42.55 37.16 6.51
C GLU A 272 -42.86 35.72 6.97
N SER A 273 -43.83 35.06 6.34
CA SER A 273 -44.14 33.65 6.63
C SER A 273 -42.93 32.74 6.36
N ILE A 274 -42.26 32.94 5.21
CA ILE A 274 -41.02 32.24 4.85
C ILE A 274 -39.95 32.49 5.92
N ARG A 275 -39.67 33.76 6.29
CA ARG A 275 -38.67 34.06 7.33
C ARG A 275 -38.98 33.37 8.66
N ARG A 276 -40.25 33.35 9.07
CA ARG A 276 -40.69 32.68 10.29
C ARG A 276 -40.46 31.17 10.23
N LYS A 277 -40.84 30.54 9.11
CA LYS A 277 -40.67 29.10 8.89
C LYS A 277 -39.21 28.66 8.77
N LEU A 278 -38.33 29.56 8.33
CA LEU A 278 -36.89 29.35 8.25
C LEU A 278 -36.13 29.75 9.52
N GLY A 279 -36.82 30.15 10.59
CA GLY A 279 -36.17 30.55 11.85
C GLY A 279 -35.39 31.88 11.79
N LEU A 280 -35.64 32.69 10.76
CA LEU A 280 -34.98 33.99 10.53
C LEU A 280 -35.72 35.17 11.19
N THR A 281 -36.71 34.90 12.03
CA THR A 281 -37.41 35.92 12.81
C THR A 281 -36.40 36.64 13.70
N ASN A 282 -36.39 37.98 13.69
CA ASN A 282 -35.47 38.84 14.45
C ASN A 282 -33.97 38.72 14.11
N GLN A 283 -33.60 37.99 13.05
CA GLN A 283 -32.23 37.94 12.56
C GLN A 283 -31.93 39.06 11.55
N LYS A 284 -30.74 39.68 11.65
CA LYS A 284 -30.28 40.73 10.71
C LYS A 284 -29.95 40.19 9.30
N GLU A 285 -29.94 38.88 9.11
CA GLU A 285 -29.59 38.27 7.83
C GLU A 285 -30.67 38.53 6.76
N ASN A 286 -30.21 38.92 5.57
CA ASN A 286 -31.06 39.15 4.41
C ASN A 286 -31.56 37.81 3.85
N LEU A 287 -32.87 37.72 3.58
CA LEU A 287 -33.51 36.49 3.10
C LEU A 287 -32.92 36.02 1.75
N THR A 288 -32.60 36.93 0.83
CA THR A 288 -31.97 36.59 -0.45
C THR A 288 -30.58 36.01 -0.23
N THR A 289 -29.76 36.63 0.61
CA THR A 289 -28.40 36.13 0.94
C THR A 289 -28.46 34.76 1.61
N TYR A 290 -29.38 34.56 2.55
CA TYR A 290 -29.59 33.27 3.23
C TYR A 290 -30.01 32.16 2.23
N LEU A 291 -31.01 32.44 1.40
CA LEU A 291 -31.50 31.48 0.40
C LEU A 291 -30.44 31.14 -0.64
N SER A 292 -29.59 32.10 -1.01
CA SER A 292 -28.45 31.84 -1.92
C SER A 292 -27.37 30.98 -1.28
N LYS A 293 -27.15 31.05 0.05
CA LYS A 293 -26.22 30.15 0.76
C LYS A 293 -26.78 28.73 0.89
N VAL A 294 -28.02 28.61 1.35
CA VAL A 294 -28.61 27.32 1.74
C VAL A 294 -29.10 26.49 0.54
N LEU A 295 -29.38 27.13 -0.59
CA LEU A 295 -29.84 26.46 -1.82
C LEU A 295 -28.73 26.38 -2.90
N ALA A 296 -27.47 26.64 -2.55
CA ALA A 296 -26.30 26.50 -3.43
C ALA A 296 -25.48 25.22 -3.15
N GLU A 297 -25.76 24.53 -2.06
CA GLU A 297 -25.27 23.19 -1.71
C GLU A 297 -26.30 22.11 -2.11
#